data_AF-A0A674H329-F1
#
_entry.id   AF-A0A674H329-F1
#
_cell.length_a   1.000
_cell.length_b   1.000
_cell.length_c   1.000
_cell.angle_alpha   90.00
_cell.angle_beta   90.00
_cell.angle_gamma   90.00
#
_symmetry.space_group_name_H-M   'P 1'
#
loop_
_entity.id
_entity.type
_entity.pdbx_description
1 polymer ?
#
loop_
_entity_poly.entity_id
_entity_poly.type
_entity_poly.pdbx_seq_one_letter_code
_entity_poly.pdbx_strand_id
1 'polypeptide(L)'
;ERGRGAGPGPGSRCPLSPREEVAYVTCTYRSTCTEQPDFLATVDLNPRSCHYGQVIHRLPMPNLKDELHCAGWGPACGCFDSGAAARRTRLVLPCLISSRIYVVDVGSQCRAPRIWLPGCHAPAAQRGHPDRQHGRPRWQRQR
;
A
#
# COMPACT_ATOMS: atom_id res chain seq x y z
N GLU A 1 -18.77 -15.15 -53.46
CA GLU A 1 -19.41 -15.34 -52.15
C GLU A 1 -18.38 -15.71 -51.08
N ARG A 2 -18.42 -14.97 -49.96
CA ARG A 2 -17.92 -15.27 -48.61
C ARG A 2 -16.49 -15.81 -48.45
N GLY A 3 -15.56 -14.88 -48.19
CA GLY A 3 -14.31 -15.17 -47.51
C GLY A 3 -14.55 -15.72 -46.10
N ARG A 4 -13.83 -16.79 -45.77
CA ARG A 4 -13.83 -17.41 -44.45
C ARG A 4 -13.12 -16.48 -43.48
N GLY A 5 -13.88 -15.76 -42.66
CA GLY A 5 -13.34 -15.06 -41.49
C GLY A 5 -12.86 -16.10 -40.48
N ALA A 6 -11.55 -16.12 -40.23
CA ALA A 6 -10.98 -16.84 -39.11
C ALA A 6 -11.55 -16.24 -37.82
N GLY A 7 -12.34 -17.02 -37.08
CA GLY A 7 -12.78 -16.64 -35.74
C GLY A 7 -11.57 -16.51 -34.80
N PRO A 8 -11.65 -15.65 -33.77
CA PRO A 8 -10.58 -15.58 -32.78
C PRO A 8 -10.46 -16.94 -32.09
N GLY A 9 -9.27 -17.54 -32.16
CA GLY A 9 -8.95 -18.77 -31.47
C GLY A 9 -9.09 -18.61 -29.94
N PRO A 10 -9.10 -19.72 -29.18
CA PRO A 10 -9.31 -19.70 -27.74
C PRO A 10 -8.07 -19.13 -27.04
N GLY A 11 -7.97 -17.79 -27.00
CA GLY A 11 -7.02 -17.08 -26.17
C GLY A 11 -7.42 -17.27 -24.72
N SER A 12 -6.51 -17.85 -23.94
CA SER A 12 -6.61 -18.02 -22.50
C SER A 12 -7.13 -16.75 -21.84
N ARG A 13 -8.39 -16.78 -21.40
CA ARG A 13 -9.01 -15.69 -20.68
C ARG A 13 -8.43 -15.70 -19.27
N CYS A 14 -7.27 -15.09 -19.09
CA CYS A 14 -6.78 -14.75 -17.75
C CYS A 14 -7.93 -14.06 -17.02
N PRO A 15 -8.30 -14.50 -15.81
CA PRO A 15 -9.30 -13.78 -15.03
C PRO A 15 -8.85 -12.33 -14.92
N LEU A 16 -9.68 -11.40 -15.38
CA LEU A 16 -9.41 -9.97 -15.31
C LEU A 16 -9.18 -9.64 -13.84
N SER A 17 -7.97 -9.21 -13.48
CA SER A 17 -7.71 -8.71 -12.14
C SER A 17 -8.61 -7.50 -11.88
N PRO A 18 -9.02 -7.26 -10.62
CA PRO A 18 -9.74 -6.06 -10.26
C PRO A 18 -8.95 -4.82 -10.71
N ARG A 19 -9.65 -3.85 -11.27
CA ARG A 19 -9.06 -2.58 -11.70
C ARG A 19 -8.51 -1.82 -10.50
N GLU A 20 -7.36 -1.18 -10.67
CA GLU A 20 -6.74 -0.35 -9.65
C GLU A 20 -7.59 0.90 -9.39
N GLU A 21 -7.73 1.26 -8.12
CA GLU A 21 -8.46 2.47 -7.70
C GLU A 21 -7.54 3.63 -7.34
N VAL A 22 -6.25 3.38 -7.12
CA VAL A 22 -5.27 4.37 -6.68
C VAL A 22 -3.92 4.12 -7.34
N ALA A 23 -3.23 5.18 -7.76
CA ALA A 23 -1.82 5.16 -8.15
C ALA A 23 -0.97 5.95 -7.16
N TYR A 24 0.26 5.48 -6.91
CA TYR A 24 1.27 6.22 -6.17
C TYR A 24 2.36 6.67 -7.14
N VAL A 25 2.63 7.97 -7.18
CA VAL A 25 3.55 8.58 -8.13
C VAL A 25 4.64 9.32 -7.35
N THR A 26 5.90 8.99 -7.60
CA THR A 26 7.04 9.73 -7.08
C THR A 26 7.11 11.08 -7.79
N CYS A 27 7.21 12.16 -7.01
CA CYS A 27 7.29 13.52 -7.54
C CYS A 27 8.53 14.20 -6.97
N THR A 28 9.40 14.66 -7.86
CA THR A 28 10.67 15.30 -7.51
C THR A 28 10.62 16.79 -7.84
N TYR A 29 11.15 17.61 -6.94
CA TYR A 29 11.39 19.03 -7.22
C TYR A 29 12.83 19.30 -7.68
N ARG A 30 13.67 18.27 -7.73
CA ARG A 30 15.03 18.44 -8.24
C ARG A 30 14.99 18.91 -9.69
N SER A 31 15.95 19.76 -10.06
CA SER A 31 16.05 20.46 -11.36
C SER A 31 14.94 21.50 -11.61
N THR A 32 14.14 21.82 -10.60
CA THR A 32 13.24 22.97 -10.60
C THR A 32 13.80 24.11 -9.73
N CYS A 33 13.26 25.32 -9.85
CA CYS A 33 13.59 26.44 -8.96
C CYS A 33 12.89 26.36 -7.58
N THR A 34 12.34 25.20 -7.22
CA THR A 34 11.55 25.01 -6.00
C THR A 34 12.40 24.32 -4.92
N GLU A 35 12.67 25.03 -3.82
CA GLU A 35 13.32 24.46 -2.63
C GLU A 35 12.27 23.83 -1.69
N GLN A 36 11.73 22.68 -2.10
CA GLN A 36 10.78 21.88 -1.32
C GLN A 36 11.18 20.39 -1.34
N PRO A 37 10.79 19.61 -0.31
CA PRO A 37 11.06 18.18 -0.32
C PRO A 37 10.25 17.49 -1.41
N ASP A 38 10.83 16.43 -1.97
CA ASP A 38 10.11 15.52 -2.85
C ASP A 38 8.90 14.93 -2.12
N PHE A 39 7.93 14.41 -2.85
CA PHE A 39 6.73 13.86 -2.25
C PHE A 39 6.20 12.66 -3.03
N LEU A 40 5.43 11.81 -2.34
CA LEU A 40 4.63 10.77 -2.96
C LEU A 40 3.22 11.30 -3.19
N ALA A 41 2.79 11.39 -4.45
CA ALA A 41 1.44 11.73 -4.82
C ALA A 41 0.55 10.47 -4.83
N THR A 42 -0.62 10.56 -4.22
CA THR A 42 -1.68 9.56 -4.36
C THR A 42 -2.71 10.08 -5.35
N VAL A 43 -2.95 9.36 -6.44
CA VAL A 43 -3.87 9.73 -7.51
C VAL A 43 -5.08 8.81 -7.48
N ASP A 44 -6.29 9.37 -7.55
CA ASP A 44 -7.52 8.59 -7.65
C ASP A 44 -7.73 8.09 -9.07
N LEU A 45 -7.87 6.77 -9.23
CA LEU A 45 -8.11 6.14 -10.52
C LEU A 45 -9.56 5.66 -10.67
N ASN A 46 -10.43 5.84 -9.67
CA ASN A 46 -11.82 5.40 -9.77
C ASN A 46 -12.65 6.34 -10.68
N PRO A 47 -13.18 5.89 -11.83
CA PRO A 47 -13.96 6.73 -12.76
C PRO A 47 -15.29 7.22 -12.18
N ARG A 48 -15.76 6.60 -11.10
CA ARG A 48 -16.98 6.99 -10.38
C ARG A 48 -16.71 8.04 -9.30
N SER A 49 -15.44 8.33 -9.00
CA SER A 49 -15.06 9.36 -8.03
C SER A 49 -15.16 10.74 -8.66
N CYS A 50 -15.61 11.73 -7.88
CA CYS A 50 -15.54 13.13 -8.27
C CYS A 50 -14.09 13.66 -8.38
N HIS A 51 -13.12 12.91 -7.87
CA HIS A 51 -11.69 13.22 -7.91
C HIS A 51 -10.91 12.38 -8.93
N TYR A 52 -11.60 11.70 -9.86
CA TYR A 52 -10.94 10.87 -10.86
C TYR A 52 -9.83 11.63 -11.61
N GLY A 53 -8.63 11.05 -11.65
CA GLY A 53 -7.45 11.64 -12.29
C GLY A 53 -6.77 12.74 -11.49
N GLN A 54 -7.21 13.03 -10.26
CA GLN A 54 -6.64 14.07 -9.41
C GLN A 54 -5.71 13.50 -8.34
N VAL A 55 -4.77 14.34 -7.91
CA VAL A 55 -3.95 14.08 -6.71
C VAL A 55 -4.81 14.31 -5.47
N ILE A 56 -5.14 13.23 -4.77
CA ILE A 56 -5.99 13.25 -3.56
C ILE A 56 -5.17 13.34 -2.27
N HIS A 57 -3.88 13.05 -2.32
CA HIS A 57 -2.98 13.18 -1.17
C HIS A 57 -1.53 13.42 -1.62
N ARG A 58 -0.78 14.16 -0.81
CA ARG A 58 0.66 14.39 -1.00
C ARG A 58 1.36 14.06 0.31
N LEU A 59 2.24 13.06 0.28
CA LEU A 59 3.10 12.72 1.40
C LEU A 59 4.49 13.35 1.17
N PRO A 60 4.81 14.50 1.77
CA PRO A 60 6.14 15.09 1.65
C PRO A 60 7.19 14.22 2.34
N MET A 61 8.36 14.09 1.71
CA MET A 61 9.51 13.43 2.33
C MET A 61 10.13 14.33 3.38
N PRO A 62 10.81 13.77 4.40
CA PRO A 62 11.31 14.58 5.51
C PRO A 62 12.54 15.44 5.16
N ASN A 63 13.20 15.18 4.02
CA ASN A 63 14.46 15.83 3.68
C ASN A 63 14.40 16.45 2.29
N LEU A 64 15.23 17.48 2.09
CA LEU A 64 15.41 18.14 0.80
C LEU A 64 16.40 17.35 -0.07
N LYS A 65 16.24 17.51 -1.39
CA LYS A 65 17.21 17.08 -2.41
C LYS A 65 17.46 15.56 -2.41
N ASP A 66 16.43 14.76 -2.19
CA ASP A 66 16.51 13.29 -2.23
C ASP A 66 16.56 12.71 -3.65
N GLU A 67 15.76 13.28 -4.55
CA GLU A 67 15.45 12.73 -5.87
C GLU A 67 14.77 11.35 -5.79
N LEU A 68 13.49 11.34 -5.43
CA LEU A 68 12.63 10.16 -5.55
C LEU A 68 12.57 9.71 -7.02
N HIS A 69 12.97 8.46 -7.30
CA HIS A 69 13.00 7.90 -8.66
C HIS A 69 12.06 6.69 -8.80
N CYS A 70 12.54 5.49 -8.46
CA CYS A 70 11.81 4.24 -8.68
C CYS A 70 11.15 3.77 -7.39
N ALA A 71 9.82 3.59 -7.37
CA ALA A 71 9.11 2.99 -6.25
C ALA A 71 8.90 1.49 -6.46
N GLY A 72 9.16 0.69 -5.43
CA GLY A 72 8.94 -0.76 -5.44
C GLY A 72 8.00 -1.20 -4.33
N TRP A 73 7.23 -2.26 -4.58
CA TRP A 73 6.49 -2.92 -3.51
C TRP A 73 7.46 -3.70 -2.62
N GLY A 74 7.39 -3.49 -1.31
CA GLY A 74 8.01 -4.41 -0.36
C GLY A 74 7.43 -5.82 -0.53
N PRO A 75 8.13 -6.86 -0.04
CA PRO A 75 7.63 -8.22 -0.11
C PRO A 75 6.21 -8.29 0.47
N ALA A 76 5.30 -8.91 -0.28
CA ALA A 76 3.96 -9.15 0.22
C ALA A 76 4.08 -10.06 1.44
N CYS A 77 3.70 -9.56 2.62
CA CYS A 77 3.62 -10.39 3.80
C CYS A 77 2.40 -11.30 3.64
N GLY A 78 2.64 -12.51 3.17
CA GLY A 78 1.69 -13.60 3.18
C GLY A 78 2.47 -14.87 3.42
N CYS A 79 2.32 -15.44 4.61
CA CYS A 79 2.68 -16.84 4.81
C CYS A 79 1.86 -17.65 3.80
N PHE A 80 2.55 -18.31 2.88
CA PHE A 80 1.95 -19.13 1.83
C PHE A 80 0.99 -20.21 2.43
N ASP A 81 1.21 -20.59 3.69
CA ASP A 81 0.45 -21.61 4.41
C ASP A 81 -0.87 -21.14 5.05
N SER A 82 -1.23 -19.86 5.00
CA SER A 82 -2.41 -19.36 5.75
C SER A 82 -3.68 -19.17 4.91
N GLY A 83 -3.66 -19.42 3.60
CA GLY A 83 -4.79 -19.13 2.70
C GLY A 83 -5.19 -17.64 2.63
N ALA A 84 -4.46 -16.76 3.33
CA ALA A 84 -4.69 -15.32 3.33
C ALA A 84 -3.96 -14.71 2.12
N ALA A 85 -4.69 -13.97 1.29
CA ALA A 85 -4.08 -13.26 0.16
C ALA A 85 -2.95 -12.35 0.66
N ALA A 86 -1.73 -12.58 0.15
CA ALA A 86 -0.56 -11.79 0.52
C ALA A 86 -0.81 -10.31 0.20
N ARG A 87 -0.93 -9.48 1.24
CA ARG A 87 -1.29 -8.06 1.08
C ARG A 87 -0.02 -7.23 0.98
N ARG A 88 0.13 -6.49 -0.11
CA ARG A 88 1.20 -5.50 -0.28
C ARG A 88 0.85 -4.26 0.53
N THR A 89 1.50 -4.09 1.68
CA THR A 89 1.21 -3.00 2.63
C THR A 89 2.29 -1.93 2.71
N ARG A 90 3.45 -2.18 2.09
CA ARG A 90 4.61 -1.28 2.16
C ARG A 90 5.14 -0.96 0.77
N LEU A 91 5.41 0.32 0.54
CA LEU A 91 6.19 0.81 -0.59
C LEU A 91 7.59 1.17 -0.11
N VAL A 92 8.59 0.81 -0.90
CA VAL A 92 9.98 1.18 -0.68
C VAL A 92 10.35 2.23 -1.73
N LEU A 93 10.80 3.39 -1.24
CA LEU A 93 11.14 4.57 -2.04
C LEU A 93 12.65 4.87 -1.87
N PRO A 94 13.51 4.31 -2.72
CA PRO A 94 14.91 4.73 -2.82
C PRO A 94 15.02 6.14 -3.38
N CYS A 95 15.98 6.90 -2.84
CA CYS A 95 16.33 8.25 -3.25
C CYS A 95 17.66 8.20 -4.00
N LEU A 96 17.66 8.61 -5.27
CA LEU A 96 18.80 8.36 -6.17
C LEU A 96 20.09 9.05 -5.71
N ILE A 97 19.98 10.23 -5.06
CA ILE A 97 21.15 11.07 -4.82
C ILE A 97 21.60 11.07 -3.36
N SER A 98 20.66 11.00 -2.43
CA SER A 98 20.97 10.98 -1.01
C SER A 98 21.31 9.58 -0.49
N SER A 99 21.04 8.53 -1.27
CA SER A 99 21.08 7.12 -0.86
C SER A 99 20.13 6.79 0.30
N ARG A 100 19.18 7.68 0.66
CA ARG A 100 18.15 7.40 1.66
C ARG A 100 17.10 6.46 1.10
N ILE A 101 16.50 5.67 2.00
CA ILE A 101 15.39 4.77 1.67
C ILE A 101 14.24 5.10 2.60
N TYR A 102 13.11 5.51 2.02
CA TYR A 102 11.85 5.66 2.77
C TYR A 102 11.00 4.42 2.61
N VAL A 103 10.44 3.95 3.73
CA VAL A 103 9.41 2.92 3.73
C VAL A 103 8.08 3.61 4.01
N VAL A 104 7.10 3.39 3.15
CA VAL A 104 5.78 4.01 3.25
C VAL A 104 4.74 2.93 3.53
N ASP A 105 3.98 3.12 4.61
CA ASP A 105 2.81 2.29 4.95
C ASP A 105 1.61 2.76 4.13
N VAL A 106 1.16 1.88 3.23
CA VAL A 106 -0.08 2.03 2.46
C VAL A 106 -1.15 1.03 2.92
N GLY A 107 -0.81 0.16 3.86
CA GLY A 107 -1.68 -0.90 4.35
C GLY A 107 -2.77 -0.39 5.28
N SER A 108 -2.45 0.61 6.10
CA SER A 108 -3.39 1.25 7.04
C SER A 108 -4.40 2.16 6.34
N GLN A 109 -3.93 3.09 5.49
CA GLN A 109 -4.75 4.00 4.70
C GLN A 109 -4.15 4.17 3.30
N CYS A 110 -4.75 3.55 2.28
CA CYS A 110 -4.23 3.61 0.90
C CYS A 110 -4.38 4.99 0.25
N ARG A 111 -5.44 5.75 0.59
CA ARG A 111 -5.68 7.08 0.04
C ARG A 111 -4.88 8.19 0.74
N ALA A 112 -4.34 7.92 1.92
CA ALA A 112 -3.52 8.84 2.72
C ALA A 112 -2.33 8.10 3.35
N PRO A 113 -1.33 7.72 2.54
CA PRO A 113 -0.18 6.94 3.00
C PRO A 113 0.71 7.74 3.95
N ARG A 114 1.48 7.03 4.77
CA ARG A 114 2.39 7.62 5.77
C ARG A 114 3.76 6.97 5.76
N ILE A 115 4.78 7.71 6.19
CA ILE A 115 6.10 7.14 6.41
C ILE A 115 6.01 6.11 7.54
N TRP A 116 6.49 4.89 7.27
CA TRP A 116 6.56 3.83 8.24
C TRP A 116 7.75 4.08 9.16
N LEU A 117 7.48 4.19 10.46
CA LEU A 117 8.50 4.27 11.51
C LEU A 117 8.52 2.94 12.28
N PRO A 118 9.70 2.37 12.57
CA PRO A 118 9.80 1.19 13.42
C PRO A 118 9.28 1.53 14.83
N GLY A 119 8.33 0.74 15.35
CA GLY A 119 7.85 0.86 16.74
C GLY A 119 6.41 1.35 16.92
N CYS A 120 5.79 1.96 15.91
CA CYS A 120 4.36 2.30 15.96
C CYS A 120 3.51 1.18 15.33
N HIS A 121 3.31 0.09 16.09
CA HIS A 121 2.28 -0.89 15.73
C HIS A 121 0.91 -0.20 15.78
N ALA A 122 0.19 -0.18 14.65
CA ALA A 122 -1.26 0.03 14.69
C ALA A 122 -1.86 -1.06 15.61
N PRO A 123 -2.80 -0.72 16.51
CA PRO A 123 -3.41 -1.73 17.35
C PRO A 123 -4.00 -2.78 16.42
N ALA A 124 -3.55 -4.03 16.58
CA ALA A 124 -4.16 -5.16 15.91
C ALA A 124 -5.66 -5.08 16.20
N ALA A 125 -6.49 -4.95 15.15
CA ALA A 125 -7.92 -5.08 15.29
C ALA A 125 -8.17 -6.36 16.08
N GLN A 126 -8.77 -6.21 17.27
CA GLN A 126 -9.03 -7.31 18.19
C GLN A 126 -9.89 -8.33 17.43
N ARG A 127 -9.25 -9.40 16.93
CA ARG A 127 -9.98 -10.59 16.54
C ARG A 127 -10.49 -11.16 17.84
N GLY A 128 -11.79 -11.04 18.07
CA GLY A 128 -12.49 -11.65 19.19
C GLY A 128 -12.05 -13.10 19.31
N HIS A 129 -11.36 -13.41 20.40
CA HIS A 129 -11.02 -14.77 20.76
C HIS A 129 -12.30 -15.42 21.27
N PRO A 130 -12.77 -16.55 20.70
CA PRO A 130 -13.89 -17.25 21.28
C PRO A 130 -13.45 -17.87 22.60
N ASP A 131 -14.36 -17.80 23.57
CA ASP A 131 -14.38 -18.40 24.90
C ASP A 131 -13.24 -19.38 25.24
N ARG A 132 -12.41 -19.00 26.22
CA ARG A 132 -11.80 -19.97 27.12
C ARG A 132 -12.50 -19.91 28.47
N GLN A 133 -13.27 -20.96 28.69
CA GLN A 133 -14.07 -21.24 29.86
C GLN A 133 -13.26 -21.11 31.17
N HIS A 134 -13.78 -20.29 32.07
CA HIS A 134 -13.87 -20.49 33.52
C HIS A 134 -12.76 -21.30 34.21
N GLY A 135 -11.70 -20.62 34.66
CA GLY A 135 -10.88 -21.05 35.78
C GLY A 135 -11.08 -20.12 36.98
N ARG A 136 -11.90 -20.52 37.96
CA ARG A 136 -12.04 -19.78 39.22
C ARG A 136 -10.77 -19.93 40.06
N PRO A 137 -10.17 -18.85 40.60
CA PRO A 137 -9.17 -18.99 41.66
C PRO A 137 -9.87 -19.23 43.00
N ARG A 138 -9.50 -20.34 43.63
CA ARG A 138 -9.93 -20.75 44.97
C ARG A 138 -8.93 -20.21 45.99
N TRP A 139 -9.45 -19.51 47.00
CA TRP A 139 -8.86 -19.21 48.32
C TRP A 139 -7.97 -17.95 48.50
N GLN A 140 -8.57 -16.90 49.06
CA GLN A 140 -7.99 -16.18 50.19
C GLN A 140 -8.74 -16.55 51.47
N ARG A 141 -7.98 -16.83 52.53
CA ARG A 141 -8.40 -17.24 53.87
C ARG A 141 -8.83 -16.02 54.70
N GLN A 142 -9.85 -16.18 55.55
CA GLN A 142 -9.98 -15.50 56.85
C GLN A 142 -11.09 -16.17 57.70
N ARG A 143 -10.67 -17.11 58.56
CA ARG A 143 -10.87 -17.09 60.02
C ARG A 143 -9.62 -17.69 60.64
#